data_AF-A0A7W1D8R9-F1
#
_entry.id   AF-A0A7W1D8R9-F1
#
_cell.length_a   1.000
_cell.length_b   1.000
_cell.length_c   1.000
_cell.angle_alpha   90.00
_cell.angle_beta   90.00
_cell.angle_gamma   90.00
#
_symmetry.space_group_name_H-M   'P 1'
#
loop_
_entity.id
_entity.type
_entity.pdbx_description
1 polymer ?
#
loop_
_entity_poly.entity_id
_entity_poly.type
_entity_poly.pdbx_seq_one_letter_code
_entity_poly.pdbx_strand_id
1 'polypeptide(L)'
;MENRRQTATGTSKAFERKPYIKQEGERPQGYRKFQPRDDRFQPRNNRFQDKDERSPRRNGTYQPKNDRFQPKSRFTPKGRNFKPWEKDNRPRIVSDMQVTEGKHRGKYLQSTTSQKIRPTARRIREVMFRILFRRVRAGRFLDLCAGAGTVGIEAISRGAIIGTFVERSAKMCSFIRKNLESVGIKEGHGEVIEMEAVPFLKNAGKRRRVWDVVYYDPPYDANYDEVLNYFSRGVAIKPGGTLVIEHHAEMFFPEKFGVMKRWRVLVQGDTALSFYERK
;
A
#
# COMPACT_ATOMS: atom_id res chain seq x y z
N MET A 1 25.00 6.95 -58.98
CA MET A 1 24.59 8.34 -58.69
C MET A 1 24.26 8.43 -57.22
N GLU A 2 24.95 9.38 -56.61
CA GLU A 2 25.27 9.51 -55.20
C GLU A 2 24.12 10.18 -54.44
N ASN A 3 23.72 9.66 -53.27
CA ASN A 3 22.85 10.41 -52.38
C ASN A 3 23.27 10.28 -50.90
N ARG A 4 24.09 11.28 -50.56
CA ARG A 4 24.37 11.94 -49.28
C ARG A 4 23.74 11.37 -48.01
N ARG A 5 24.63 10.90 -47.14
CA ARG A 5 24.49 10.89 -45.68
C ARG A 5 24.37 12.33 -45.17
N GLN A 6 23.33 12.61 -44.37
CA GLN A 6 23.28 13.79 -43.51
C GLN A 6 23.14 13.31 -42.06
N THR A 7 24.21 13.46 -41.31
CA THR A 7 24.26 13.32 -39.85
C THR A 7 23.87 14.65 -39.22
N ALA A 8 22.69 14.72 -38.61
CA ALA A 8 22.27 15.87 -37.81
C ALA A 8 22.75 15.68 -36.36
N THR A 9 23.81 16.41 -36.01
CA THR A 9 24.30 16.63 -34.64
C THR A 9 23.34 17.55 -33.88
N GLY A 10 22.43 16.96 -33.11
CA GLY A 10 21.55 17.70 -32.20
C GLY A 10 22.26 18.07 -30.91
N THR A 11 22.84 19.27 -30.85
CA THR A 11 23.32 19.91 -29.62
C THR A 11 22.16 20.18 -28.66
N SER A 12 22.15 19.49 -27.52
CA SER A 12 21.24 19.75 -26.39
C SER A 12 21.67 21.04 -25.68
N LYS A 13 20.90 22.13 -25.87
CA LYS A 13 21.02 23.30 -24.99
C LYS A 13 20.48 22.93 -23.61
N ALA A 14 21.38 22.82 -22.63
CA ALA A 14 21.03 22.72 -21.23
C ALA A 14 20.29 24.01 -20.81
N PHE A 15 19.08 23.86 -20.26
CA PHE A 15 18.38 24.96 -19.61
C PHE A 15 19.06 25.25 -18.27
N GLU A 16 20.01 26.18 -18.27
CA GLU A 16 20.54 26.78 -17.05
C GLU A 16 19.43 27.58 -16.35
N ARG A 17 18.95 27.06 -15.22
CA ARG A 17 18.05 27.82 -14.34
C ARG A 17 18.90 28.80 -13.54
N LYS A 18 18.76 30.10 -13.83
CA LYS A 18 19.32 31.15 -12.98
C LYS A 18 18.75 31.01 -11.55
N PRO A 19 19.58 31.04 -10.50
CA PRO A 19 19.10 30.99 -9.13
C PRO A 19 18.28 32.25 -8.82
N TYR A 20 17.18 32.07 -8.08
CA TYR A 20 16.32 33.16 -7.65
C TYR A 20 17.05 34.00 -6.58
N ILE A 21 17.32 35.26 -6.89
CA ILE A 21 17.90 36.23 -5.97
C ILE A 21 16.75 37.02 -5.35
N LYS A 22 16.53 36.84 -4.05
CA LYS A 22 15.49 37.53 -3.28
C LYS A 22 15.96 38.95 -2.97
N GLN A 23 15.29 39.97 -3.51
CA GLN A 23 15.50 41.35 -3.10
C GLN A 23 14.75 41.61 -1.78
N GLU A 24 15.40 42.28 -0.82
CA GLU A 24 14.77 42.66 0.44
C GLU A 24 13.61 43.63 0.18
N GLY A 25 12.39 43.21 0.49
CA GLY A 25 11.19 44.07 0.42
C GLY A 25 10.00 43.47 -0.35
N GLU A 26 10.21 42.46 -1.19
CA GLU A 26 9.10 41.91 -2.00
C GLU A 26 8.35 40.77 -1.27
N ARG A 27 7.04 40.97 -1.05
CA ARG A 27 6.11 39.97 -0.53
C ARG A 27 5.48 39.18 -1.68
N PRO A 28 5.46 37.84 -1.66
CA PRO A 28 4.76 37.06 -2.68
C PRO A 28 3.24 37.30 -2.61
N GLN A 29 2.65 37.69 -3.75
CA GLN A 29 1.22 37.85 -3.94
C GLN A 29 0.50 36.51 -3.73
N GLY A 30 -0.47 36.45 -2.81
CA GLY A 30 -1.30 35.25 -2.61
C GLY A 30 -2.01 35.12 -1.26
N TYR A 31 -1.64 35.92 -0.25
CA TYR A 31 -2.36 35.92 1.03
C TYR A 31 -3.58 36.86 0.98
N ARG A 32 -4.78 36.30 0.77
CA ARG A 32 -6.04 36.98 1.07
C ARG A 32 -6.11 37.27 2.58
N LYS A 33 -6.33 38.53 2.95
CA LYS A 33 -6.63 38.96 4.33
C LYS A 33 -7.90 38.25 4.81
N PHE A 34 -7.79 37.51 5.91
CA PHE A 34 -8.92 36.96 6.63
C PHE A 34 -9.64 38.11 7.36
N GLN A 35 -10.86 38.44 6.95
CA GLN A 35 -11.76 39.29 7.72
C GLN A 35 -12.62 38.39 8.60
N PRO A 36 -12.56 38.49 9.94
CA PRO A 36 -13.53 37.82 10.80
C PRO A 36 -14.88 38.52 10.62
N ARG A 37 -15.88 37.79 10.10
CA ARG A 37 -17.29 38.12 10.29
C ARG A 37 -17.87 37.15 11.31
N ASP A 38 -18.61 37.72 12.24
CA ASP A 38 -19.57 37.14 13.17
C ASP A 38 -19.13 37.05 14.64
N ASP A 39 -19.52 38.12 15.34
CA ASP A 39 -19.70 38.33 16.77
C ASP A 39 -20.53 37.25 17.47
N ARG A 40 -19.92 36.12 17.83
CA ARG A 40 -20.55 35.14 18.74
C ARG A 40 -19.71 34.73 19.95
N PHE A 41 -18.73 35.55 20.31
CA PHE A 41 -17.96 35.36 21.54
C PHE A 41 -17.89 36.67 22.34
N GLN A 42 -18.90 36.91 23.18
CA GLN A 42 -18.79 37.95 24.22
C GLN A 42 -18.03 37.37 25.43
N PRO A 43 -16.87 37.93 25.82
CA PRO A 43 -16.21 37.56 27.05
C PRO A 43 -17.00 38.12 28.24
N ARG A 44 -17.48 37.24 29.14
CA ARG A 44 -17.88 37.66 30.48
C ARG A 44 -16.63 37.95 31.30
N ASN A 45 -16.24 39.22 31.34
CA ASN A 45 -15.34 39.77 32.33
C ASN A 45 -15.99 39.70 33.73
N ASN A 46 -15.42 38.87 34.62
CA ASN A 46 -15.23 39.12 36.05
C ASN A 46 -14.99 37.79 36.80
N ARG A 47 -13.76 37.28 36.74
CA ARG A 47 -13.37 36.22 37.68
C ARG A 47 -11.93 36.28 38.20
N PHE A 48 -11.22 37.37 37.97
CA PHE A 48 -9.91 37.59 38.57
C PHE A 48 -9.72 39.10 38.75
N GLN A 49 -10.29 39.63 39.84
CA GLN A 49 -9.65 40.73 40.54
C GLN A 49 -9.21 40.19 41.90
N ASP A 50 -7.90 40.26 42.03
CA ASP A 50 -7.08 39.86 43.15
C ASP A 50 -7.11 40.92 44.25
N LYS A 51 -6.70 40.49 45.45
CA LYS A 51 -6.11 41.26 46.56
C LYS A 51 -7.05 41.85 47.61
N ASP A 52 -6.94 41.18 48.77
CA ASP A 52 -6.57 41.81 50.04
C ASP A 52 -7.55 42.81 50.67
N GLU A 53 -8.62 42.28 51.27
CA GLU A 53 -9.18 42.85 52.50
C GLU A 53 -9.12 41.82 53.62
N ARG A 54 -7.91 41.59 54.14
CA ARG A 54 -7.74 41.12 55.52
C ARG A 54 -7.71 42.34 56.42
N SER A 55 -8.73 42.49 57.26
CA SER A 55 -8.58 43.15 58.55
C SER A 55 -9.16 42.24 59.63
N PRO A 56 -8.40 41.93 60.69
CA PRO A 56 -8.73 40.87 61.64
C PRO A 56 -9.61 41.41 62.79
N ARG A 57 -10.68 40.69 63.15
CA ARG A 57 -11.32 40.82 64.47
C ARG A 57 -11.65 39.40 64.98
N ARG A 58 -10.76 38.81 65.78
CA ARG A 58 -10.71 38.76 67.26
C ARG A 58 -11.82 37.86 67.86
N ASN A 59 -11.38 36.69 68.31
CA ASN A 59 -11.97 35.76 69.28
C ASN A 59 -13.43 35.31 69.06
N GLY A 60 -13.59 34.19 68.37
CA GLY A 60 -14.81 33.38 68.41
C GLY A 60 -14.52 32.02 67.80
N THR A 61 -14.57 30.98 68.62
CA THR A 61 -14.39 29.57 68.27
C THR A 61 -15.11 29.18 66.98
N TYR A 62 -14.39 28.60 66.02
CA TYR A 62 -14.98 27.99 64.83
C TYR A 62 -15.68 26.69 65.25
N GLN A 63 -17.01 26.71 65.37
CA GLN A 63 -17.82 25.51 65.47
C GLN A 63 -18.20 25.07 64.04
N PRO A 64 -17.67 23.93 63.53
CA PRO A 64 -18.14 23.41 62.26
C PRO A 64 -19.60 22.99 62.39
N LYS A 65 -20.49 23.60 61.60
CA LYS A 65 -21.81 23.02 61.36
C LYS A 65 -21.60 21.67 60.68
N ASN A 66 -21.96 20.61 61.40
CA ASN A 66 -22.08 19.25 60.89
C ASN A 66 -23.19 19.18 59.82
N ASP A 67 -22.92 19.67 58.62
CA ASP A 67 -23.62 19.22 57.43
C ASP A 67 -22.69 18.31 56.66
N ARG A 68 -22.95 17.02 56.87
CA ARG A 68 -22.33 15.87 56.22
C ARG A 68 -22.15 16.16 54.73
N PHE A 69 -20.90 16.39 54.31
CA PHE A 69 -20.52 16.23 52.92
C PHE A 69 -20.70 14.77 52.55
N GLN A 70 -21.89 14.42 52.06
CA GLN A 70 -22.10 13.15 51.40
C GLN A 70 -21.49 13.27 50.01
N PRO A 71 -20.42 12.53 49.67
CA PRO A 71 -19.91 12.54 48.32
C PRO A 71 -21.04 12.06 47.40
N LYS A 72 -21.50 12.94 46.49
CA LYS A 72 -22.37 12.50 45.40
C LYS A 72 -21.60 11.45 44.61
N SER A 73 -22.03 10.21 44.76
CA SER A 73 -21.41 9.08 44.09
C SER A 73 -21.44 9.27 42.58
N ARG A 74 -20.33 8.86 41.94
CA ARG A 74 -20.22 8.48 40.52
C ARG A 74 -20.12 9.62 39.51
N PHE A 75 -18.99 10.33 39.55
CA PHE A 75 -18.31 10.71 38.31
C PHE A 75 -17.06 9.84 38.16
N THR A 76 -17.18 8.72 37.46
CA THR A 76 -16.03 8.00 36.93
C THR A 76 -15.68 8.62 35.58
N PRO A 77 -14.48 9.20 35.39
CA PRO A 77 -14.04 9.51 34.04
C PRO A 77 -14.10 8.22 33.23
N LYS A 78 -14.67 8.26 32.02
CA LYS A 78 -14.53 7.16 31.03
C LYS A 78 -13.07 7.15 30.55
N GLY A 79 -12.15 6.84 31.45
CA GLY A 79 -10.81 6.40 31.13
C GLY A 79 -10.95 5.12 30.32
N ARG A 80 -10.15 4.99 29.26
CA ARG A 80 -10.05 3.72 28.54
C ARG A 80 -9.65 2.67 29.57
N ASN A 81 -10.58 1.76 29.87
CA ASN A 81 -10.30 0.57 30.67
C ASN A 81 -9.36 -0.31 29.86
N PHE A 82 -8.06 -0.06 29.98
CA PHE A 82 -7.04 -0.98 29.51
C PHE A 82 -6.18 -1.31 30.72
N LYS A 83 -6.49 -2.43 31.36
CA LYS A 83 -5.65 -2.97 32.43
C LYS A 83 -4.35 -3.47 31.77
N PRO A 84 -3.16 -2.99 32.17
CA PRO A 84 -1.89 -3.38 31.53
C PRO A 84 -1.59 -4.89 31.55
N TRP A 85 -2.15 -5.63 32.51
CA TRP A 85 -1.97 -7.08 32.68
C TRP A 85 -3.10 -7.93 32.08
N GLU A 86 -4.15 -7.30 31.54
CA GLU A 86 -5.23 -8.00 30.86
C GLU A 86 -4.76 -8.27 29.44
N LYS A 87 -4.57 -9.55 29.09
CA LYS A 87 -4.18 -9.94 27.73
C LYS A 87 -5.20 -9.35 26.77
N ASP A 88 -4.76 -8.43 25.92
CA ASP A 88 -5.61 -7.91 24.85
C ASP A 88 -5.94 -9.07 23.90
N ASN A 89 -7.11 -9.67 24.10
CA ASN A 89 -7.67 -10.69 23.22
C ASN A 89 -8.28 -10.07 21.96
N ARG A 90 -8.26 -8.74 21.80
CA ARG A 90 -8.43 -8.17 20.47
C ARG A 90 -7.31 -8.75 19.62
N PRO A 91 -7.60 -9.25 18.40
CA PRO A 91 -6.54 -9.67 17.51
C PRO A 91 -5.58 -8.49 17.37
N ARG A 92 -4.36 -8.62 17.90
CA ARG A 92 -3.29 -7.68 17.59
C ARG A 92 -3.27 -7.59 16.07
N ILE A 93 -3.37 -6.38 15.53
CA ILE A 93 -3.25 -6.16 14.10
C ILE A 93 -1.78 -6.37 13.75
N VAL A 94 -1.42 -7.63 13.56
CA VAL A 94 -0.11 -8.11 13.07
C VAL A 94 -0.26 -8.78 11.70
N SER A 95 -1.42 -8.69 11.05
CA SER A 95 -1.64 -9.42 9.82
C SER A 95 -0.84 -8.81 8.66
N ASP A 96 0.13 -9.58 8.14
CA ASP A 96 0.71 -9.39 6.81
C ASP A 96 -0.39 -9.30 5.71
N MET A 97 -1.59 -9.79 6.02
CA MET A 97 -2.78 -9.85 5.17
C MET A 97 -3.67 -8.59 5.27
N GLN A 98 -3.08 -7.42 5.03
CA GLN A 98 -3.78 -6.15 4.92
C GLN A 98 -3.37 -5.43 3.63
N VAL A 99 -4.32 -4.72 3.01
CA VAL A 99 -4.02 -3.79 1.91
C VAL A 99 -3.24 -2.60 2.44
N THR A 100 -2.03 -2.38 1.92
CA THR A 100 -1.06 -1.43 2.48
C THR A 100 -1.26 0.00 2.00
N GLU A 101 -1.69 0.18 0.75
CA GLU A 101 -1.82 1.50 0.11
C GLU A 101 -2.91 1.50 -0.97
N GLY A 102 -3.22 2.68 -1.51
CA GLY A 102 -4.21 2.87 -2.56
C GLY A 102 -5.64 3.01 -2.05
N LYS A 103 -6.62 2.88 -2.96
CA LYS A 103 -8.04 3.12 -2.73
C LYS A 103 -8.63 2.27 -1.61
N HIS A 104 -8.09 1.06 -1.43
CA HIS A 104 -8.60 0.06 -0.50
C HIS A 104 -7.70 -0.13 0.73
N ARG A 105 -6.78 0.81 0.98
CA ARG A 105 -5.84 0.79 2.11
C ARG A 105 -6.55 0.50 3.44
N GLY A 106 -5.91 -0.33 4.27
CA GLY A 106 -6.34 -0.65 5.62
C GLY A 106 -7.35 -1.80 5.70
N LYS A 107 -7.87 -2.29 4.57
CA LYS A 107 -8.79 -3.43 4.55
C LYS A 107 -8.04 -4.75 4.76
N TYR A 108 -8.60 -5.61 5.60
CA TYR A 108 -8.07 -6.95 5.86
C TYR A 108 -8.53 -7.94 4.80
N LEU A 109 -7.67 -8.91 4.53
CA LEU A 109 -7.94 -9.99 3.59
C LEU A 109 -8.06 -11.31 4.34
N GLN A 110 -9.03 -12.11 3.95
CA GLN A 110 -9.18 -13.49 4.39
C GLN A 110 -8.08 -14.35 3.77
N SER A 111 -7.57 -15.29 4.57
CA SER A 111 -6.59 -16.29 4.12
C SER A 111 -6.79 -17.57 4.91
N THR A 112 -6.03 -18.59 4.55
CA THR A 112 -5.90 -19.81 5.34
C THR A 112 -4.89 -19.60 6.46
N THR A 113 -5.15 -20.19 7.63
CA THR A 113 -4.22 -20.24 8.76
C THR A 113 -3.11 -21.28 8.58
N SER A 114 -3.07 -22.02 7.45
CA SER A 114 -2.07 -23.06 7.23
C SER A 114 -0.69 -22.46 7.04
N GLN A 115 0.24 -22.85 7.92
CA GLN A 115 1.66 -22.43 7.93
C GLN A 115 2.41 -22.65 6.61
N LYS A 116 1.88 -23.49 5.72
CA LYS A 116 2.47 -23.77 4.39
C LYS A 116 2.33 -22.61 3.40
N ILE A 117 1.45 -21.64 3.65
CA ILE A 117 1.26 -20.46 2.81
C ILE A 117 1.90 -19.29 3.57
N ARG A 118 3.17 -18.99 3.28
CA ARG A 118 3.82 -17.79 3.80
C ARG A 118 3.29 -16.61 2.98
N PRO A 119 2.48 -15.69 3.54
CA PRO A 119 2.10 -14.51 2.78
C PRO A 119 3.37 -13.73 2.42
N THR A 120 3.45 -13.25 1.18
CA THR A 120 4.49 -12.30 0.77
C THR A 120 4.59 -11.20 1.81
N ALA A 121 5.75 -11.13 2.48
CA ALA A 121 5.92 -10.27 3.65
C ALA A 121 5.44 -8.86 3.32
N ARG A 122 4.63 -8.26 4.19
CA ARG A 122 4.04 -6.94 3.91
C ARG A 122 5.08 -5.94 3.41
N ARG A 123 6.27 -5.97 4.01
CA ARG A 123 7.39 -5.10 3.66
C ARG A 123 7.93 -5.31 2.24
N ILE A 124 8.13 -6.55 1.79
CA ILE A 124 8.66 -6.81 0.45
C ILE A 124 7.64 -6.36 -0.61
N ARG A 125 6.35 -6.56 -0.32
CA ARG A 125 5.22 -6.11 -1.16
C ARG A 125 5.15 -4.59 -1.28
N GLU A 126 5.27 -3.87 -0.15
CA GLU A 126 5.32 -2.39 -0.15
C GLU A 126 6.47 -1.87 -1.03
N VAL A 127 7.66 -2.46 -0.89
CA VAL A 127 8.83 -2.06 -1.67
C VAL A 127 8.64 -2.41 -3.16
N MET A 128 8.12 -3.61 -3.46
CA MET A 128 7.79 -4.04 -4.82
C MET A 128 6.84 -3.07 -5.51
N PHE A 129 5.74 -2.68 -4.86
CA PHE A 129 4.78 -1.75 -5.47
C PHE A 129 5.31 -0.33 -5.61
N ARG A 130 6.20 0.12 -4.71
CA ARG A 130 6.93 1.39 -4.90
C ARG A 130 7.81 1.35 -6.15
N ILE A 131 8.48 0.22 -6.39
CA ILE A 131 9.29 0.00 -7.60
C ILE A 131 8.40 -0.02 -8.86
N LEU A 132 7.24 -0.68 -8.78
CA LEU A 132 6.32 -0.89 -9.91
C LEU A 132 5.30 0.24 -10.11
N PHE A 133 5.32 1.30 -9.30
CA PHE A 133 4.25 2.31 -9.21
C PHE A 133 3.74 2.80 -10.58
N ARG A 134 4.66 3.17 -11.48
CA ARG A 134 4.30 3.66 -12.83
C ARG A 134 3.73 2.59 -13.76
N ARG A 135 4.11 1.33 -13.55
CA ARG A 135 3.75 0.19 -14.40
C ARG A 135 2.42 -0.44 -14.00
N VAL A 136 2.07 -0.36 -12.71
CA VAL A 136 0.80 -0.87 -12.17
C VAL A 136 -0.34 0.11 -12.45
N ARG A 137 -0.10 1.41 -12.32
CA ARG A 137 -1.15 2.42 -12.51
C ARG A 137 -1.68 2.40 -13.94
N ALA A 138 -3.00 2.28 -14.09
CA ALA A 138 -3.70 2.13 -15.37
C ALA A 138 -3.24 0.92 -16.22
N GLY A 139 -2.57 -0.07 -15.61
CA GLY A 139 -2.12 -1.29 -16.26
C GLY A 139 -3.03 -2.48 -15.98
N ARG A 140 -2.88 -3.54 -16.77
CA ARG A 140 -3.41 -4.88 -16.47
C ARG A 140 -2.40 -5.65 -15.64
N PHE A 141 -2.83 -6.19 -14.51
CA PHE A 141 -2.00 -6.98 -13.61
C PHE A 141 -2.41 -8.45 -13.65
N LEU A 142 -1.44 -9.35 -13.78
CA LEU A 142 -1.64 -10.80 -13.67
C LEU A 142 -0.93 -11.29 -12.42
N ASP A 143 -1.68 -11.94 -11.54
CA ASP A 143 -1.20 -12.63 -10.34
C ASP A 143 -1.26 -14.14 -10.60
N LEU A 144 -0.11 -14.74 -10.91
CA LEU A 144 0.04 -16.15 -11.27
C LEU A 144 0.46 -16.93 -10.02
N CYS A 145 -0.34 -17.92 -9.63
CA CYS A 145 -0.29 -18.55 -8.30
C CYS A 145 -0.73 -17.59 -7.18
N ALA A 146 -1.89 -16.96 -7.38
CA ALA A 146 -2.35 -15.83 -6.59
C ALA A 146 -2.57 -16.11 -5.09
N GLY A 147 -2.73 -17.38 -4.67
CA GLY A 147 -3.05 -17.72 -3.30
C GLY A 147 -4.31 -17.00 -2.82
N ALA A 148 -4.23 -16.25 -1.73
CA ALA A 148 -5.38 -15.46 -1.22
C ALA A 148 -5.67 -14.16 -2.02
N GLY A 149 -4.89 -13.87 -3.07
CA GLY A 149 -5.05 -12.70 -3.93
C GLY A 149 -4.47 -11.40 -3.36
N THR A 150 -3.60 -11.48 -2.36
CA THR A 150 -3.07 -10.31 -1.66
C THR A 150 -2.34 -9.35 -2.60
N VAL A 151 -1.51 -9.89 -3.50
CA VAL A 151 -0.70 -9.08 -4.41
C VAL A 151 -1.58 -8.44 -5.49
N GLY A 152 -2.42 -9.21 -6.17
CA GLY A 152 -3.32 -8.65 -7.19
C GLY A 152 -4.35 -7.65 -6.62
N ILE A 153 -4.88 -7.85 -5.41
CA ILE A 153 -5.79 -6.89 -4.76
C ILE A 153 -5.07 -5.58 -4.44
N GLU A 154 -3.82 -5.66 -3.96
CA GLU A 154 -2.98 -4.49 -3.73
C GLU A 154 -2.70 -3.74 -5.05
N ALA A 155 -2.48 -4.46 -6.15
CA ALA A 155 -2.32 -3.86 -7.48
C ALA A 155 -3.56 -3.07 -7.91
N ILE A 156 -4.75 -3.64 -7.75
CA ILE A 156 -6.04 -2.95 -8.02
C ILE A 156 -6.18 -1.73 -7.10
N SER A 157 -5.88 -1.87 -5.80
CA SER A 157 -5.91 -0.75 -4.84
C SER A 157 -5.03 0.42 -5.29
N ARG A 158 -3.86 0.12 -5.85
CA ARG A 158 -2.89 1.12 -6.34
C ARG A 158 -3.20 1.64 -7.75
N GLY A 159 -4.32 1.21 -8.35
CA GLY A 159 -4.85 1.76 -9.60
C GLY A 159 -4.60 0.91 -10.84
N ALA A 160 -4.33 -0.40 -10.70
CA ALA A 160 -4.47 -1.31 -11.84
C ALA A 160 -5.93 -1.31 -12.34
N ILE A 161 -6.11 -1.36 -13.67
CA ILE A 161 -7.44 -1.37 -14.29
C ILE A 161 -8.14 -2.70 -13.99
N ILE A 162 -7.39 -3.79 -14.09
CA ILE A 162 -7.88 -5.14 -13.85
C ILE A 162 -6.77 -5.97 -13.21
N GLY A 163 -7.14 -6.76 -12.21
CA GLY A 163 -6.32 -7.86 -11.69
C GLY A 163 -6.89 -9.20 -12.17
N THR A 164 -6.10 -9.95 -12.91
CA THR A 164 -6.39 -11.36 -13.22
C THR A 164 -5.66 -12.22 -12.20
N PHE A 165 -6.39 -13.08 -11.49
CA PHE A 165 -5.88 -13.98 -10.46
C PHE A 165 -5.98 -15.41 -10.97
N VAL A 166 -4.85 -16.11 -11.06
CA VAL A 166 -4.78 -17.50 -11.50
C VAL A 166 -4.31 -18.35 -10.35
N GLU A 167 -5.14 -19.29 -9.93
CA GLU A 167 -4.88 -20.13 -8.78
C GLU A 167 -5.48 -21.52 -8.99
N ARG A 168 -4.78 -22.58 -8.58
CA ARG A 168 -5.25 -23.96 -8.77
C ARG A 168 -6.23 -24.41 -7.69
N SER A 169 -6.13 -23.84 -6.48
CA SER A 169 -6.97 -24.24 -5.36
C SER A 169 -8.33 -23.55 -5.41
N ALA A 170 -9.40 -24.32 -5.57
CA ALA A 170 -10.78 -23.85 -5.45
C ALA A 170 -11.03 -23.06 -4.15
N LYS A 171 -10.44 -23.52 -3.05
CA LYS A 171 -10.52 -22.86 -1.74
C LYS A 171 -9.89 -21.46 -1.77
N MET A 172 -8.71 -21.33 -2.37
CA MET A 172 -8.06 -20.03 -2.51
C MET A 172 -8.84 -19.11 -3.45
N CYS A 173 -9.34 -19.64 -4.59
CA CYS A 173 -10.22 -18.90 -5.48
C CYS A 173 -11.47 -18.38 -4.76
N SER A 174 -12.07 -19.17 -3.87
CA SER A 174 -13.18 -18.72 -3.01
C SER A 174 -12.77 -17.55 -2.10
N PHE A 175 -11.59 -17.60 -1.48
CA PHE A 175 -11.09 -16.49 -0.69
C PHE A 175 -10.84 -15.24 -1.52
N ILE A 176 -10.26 -15.37 -2.72
CA ILE A 176 -10.05 -14.22 -3.62
C ILE A 176 -11.39 -13.54 -3.91
N ARG A 177 -12.43 -14.30 -4.29
CA ARG A 177 -13.77 -13.74 -4.57
C ARG A 177 -14.35 -13.00 -3.36
N LYS A 178 -14.32 -13.62 -2.17
CA LYS A 178 -14.76 -12.98 -0.91
C LYS A 178 -13.95 -11.73 -0.55
N ASN A 179 -12.64 -11.76 -0.83
CA ASN A 179 -11.75 -10.63 -0.59
C ASN A 179 -12.08 -9.47 -1.54
N LEU A 180 -12.29 -9.73 -2.83
CA LEU A 180 -12.73 -8.73 -3.80
C LEU A 180 -14.04 -8.05 -3.37
N GLU A 181 -15.02 -8.85 -2.94
CA GLU A 181 -16.32 -8.38 -2.44
C GLU A 181 -16.19 -7.52 -1.17
N SER A 182 -15.54 -8.04 -0.13
CA SER A 182 -15.33 -7.33 1.15
C SER A 182 -14.51 -6.04 1.01
N VAL A 183 -13.56 -6.04 0.07
CA VAL A 183 -12.76 -4.87 -0.28
C VAL A 183 -13.56 -3.85 -1.09
N GLY A 184 -14.69 -4.24 -1.66
CA GLY A 184 -15.55 -3.39 -2.48
C GLY A 184 -14.95 -3.12 -3.86
N ILE A 185 -14.19 -4.06 -4.40
CA ILE A 185 -13.73 -4.02 -5.79
C ILE A 185 -14.93 -4.40 -6.66
N LYS A 186 -15.28 -3.51 -7.58
CA LYS A 186 -16.45 -3.69 -8.46
C LYS A 186 -16.21 -4.81 -9.45
N GLU A 187 -17.31 -5.38 -9.93
CA GLU A 187 -17.32 -6.33 -11.04
C GLU A 187 -16.57 -5.75 -12.25
N GLY A 188 -15.82 -6.59 -12.96
CA GLY A 188 -14.98 -6.21 -14.10
C GLY A 188 -13.56 -5.75 -13.76
N HIS A 189 -13.24 -5.44 -12.49
CA HIS A 189 -11.88 -5.09 -12.05
C HIS A 189 -11.07 -6.27 -11.51
N GLY A 190 -11.74 -7.40 -11.21
CA GLY A 190 -11.10 -8.65 -10.77
C GLY A 190 -11.61 -9.83 -11.58
N GLU A 191 -10.70 -10.63 -12.11
CA GLU A 191 -11.00 -11.87 -12.85
C GLU A 191 -10.33 -13.03 -12.12
N VAL A 192 -11.11 -13.98 -11.58
CA VAL A 192 -10.58 -15.13 -10.84
C VAL A 192 -10.70 -16.39 -11.69
N ILE A 193 -9.57 -17.02 -11.98
CA ILE A 193 -9.46 -18.20 -12.84
C ILE A 193 -8.89 -19.36 -12.03
N GLU A 194 -9.71 -20.42 -11.90
CA GLU A 194 -9.30 -21.65 -11.25
C GLU A 194 -8.55 -22.53 -12.27
N MET A 195 -7.23 -22.42 -12.30
CA MET A 195 -6.38 -23.11 -13.27
C MET A 195 -4.93 -23.13 -12.78
N GLU A 196 -4.17 -24.16 -13.17
CA GLU A 196 -2.72 -24.16 -13.00
C GLU A 196 -2.02 -23.17 -13.95
N ALA A 197 -0.82 -22.74 -13.56
CA ALA A 197 -0.07 -21.72 -14.27
C ALA A 197 0.24 -22.08 -15.74
N VAL A 198 0.70 -23.29 -16.00
CA VAL A 198 1.11 -23.75 -17.33
C VAL A 198 -0.08 -23.82 -18.31
N PRO A 199 -1.21 -24.51 -18.00
CA PRO A 199 -2.40 -24.47 -18.84
C PRO A 199 -2.92 -23.05 -19.09
N PHE A 200 -2.87 -22.19 -18.07
CA PHE A 200 -3.27 -20.79 -18.21
C PHE A 200 -2.38 -20.05 -19.21
N LEU A 201 -1.06 -20.15 -19.09
CA LEU A 201 -0.11 -19.51 -20.01
C LEU A 201 -0.26 -20.02 -21.44
N LYS A 202 -0.49 -21.33 -21.63
CA LYS A 202 -0.80 -21.90 -22.94
C LYS A 202 -2.05 -21.27 -23.56
N ASN A 203 -3.13 -21.12 -22.78
CA ASN A 203 -4.37 -20.50 -23.23
C ASN A 203 -4.21 -18.99 -23.49
N ALA A 204 -3.48 -18.28 -22.62
CA ALA A 204 -3.16 -16.87 -22.80
C ALA A 204 -2.37 -16.62 -24.08
N GLY A 205 -1.38 -17.49 -24.39
CA GLY A 205 -0.63 -17.47 -25.64
C GLY A 205 -1.51 -17.66 -26.86
N LYS A 206 -2.38 -18.68 -26.88
CA LYS A 206 -3.34 -18.93 -27.97
C LYS A 206 -4.28 -17.74 -28.21
N ARG A 207 -4.76 -17.12 -27.12
CA ARG A 207 -5.67 -15.96 -27.17
C ARG A 207 -4.95 -14.62 -27.30
N ARG A 208 -3.62 -14.62 -27.36
CA ARG A 208 -2.77 -13.41 -27.39
C ARG A 208 -3.11 -12.40 -26.27
N ARG A 209 -3.53 -12.89 -25.10
CA ARG A 209 -3.77 -12.05 -23.92
C ARG A 209 -2.43 -11.63 -23.32
N VAL A 210 -2.29 -10.35 -23.00
CA VAL A 210 -1.07 -9.77 -22.42
C VAL A 210 -1.42 -8.80 -21.29
N TRP A 211 -0.51 -8.72 -20.32
CA TRP A 211 -0.59 -7.87 -19.15
C TRP A 211 0.62 -6.94 -19.08
N ASP A 212 0.46 -5.78 -18.44
CA ASP A 212 1.55 -4.80 -18.26
C ASP A 212 2.50 -5.25 -17.15
N VAL A 213 1.97 -5.91 -16.12
CA VAL A 213 2.74 -6.54 -15.05
C VAL A 213 2.24 -7.96 -14.81
N VAL A 214 3.17 -8.91 -14.78
CA VAL A 214 2.93 -10.30 -14.38
C VAL A 214 3.74 -10.56 -13.13
N TYR A 215 3.09 -11.05 -12.09
CA TYR A 215 3.72 -11.51 -10.85
C TYR A 215 3.55 -13.02 -10.76
N TYR A 216 4.63 -13.72 -10.41
CA TYR A 216 4.67 -15.16 -10.30
C TYR A 216 5.35 -15.56 -8.99
N ASP A 217 4.55 -16.16 -8.09
CA ASP A 217 4.99 -16.67 -6.78
C ASP A 217 4.58 -18.15 -6.66
N PRO A 218 5.34 -19.06 -7.30
CA PRO A 218 5.00 -20.46 -7.26
C PRO A 218 5.34 -21.12 -5.91
N PRO A 219 4.71 -22.25 -5.58
CA PRO A 219 5.13 -23.05 -4.43
C PRO A 219 6.57 -23.58 -4.63
N TYR A 220 7.29 -23.84 -3.53
CA TYR A 220 8.71 -24.22 -3.55
C TYR A 220 9.04 -25.46 -4.41
N ASP A 221 8.08 -26.37 -4.58
CA ASP A 221 8.19 -27.61 -5.35
C ASP A 221 7.80 -27.45 -6.84
N ALA A 222 7.50 -26.23 -7.29
CA ALA A 222 7.12 -25.99 -8.67
C ALA A 222 8.30 -26.13 -9.65
N ASN A 223 8.01 -26.69 -10.81
CA ASN A 223 8.93 -26.69 -11.94
C ASN A 223 8.97 -25.30 -12.60
N TYR A 224 10.01 -24.53 -12.32
CA TYR A 224 10.22 -23.21 -12.91
C TYR A 224 10.50 -23.26 -14.41
N ASP A 225 11.16 -24.30 -14.92
CA ASP A 225 11.65 -24.35 -16.30
C ASP A 225 10.52 -24.25 -17.32
N GLU A 226 9.41 -24.96 -17.09
CA GLU A 226 8.29 -24.95 -18.01
C GLU A 226 7.64 -23.56 -18.10
N VAL A 227 7.42 -22.93 -16.95
CA VAL A 227 6.84 -21.57 -16.88
C VAL A 227 7.80 -20.52 -17.44
N LEU A 228 9.09 -20.62 -17.12
CA LEU A 228 10.13 -19.74 -17.68
C LEU A 228 10.21 -19.86 -19.20
N ASN A 229 9.99 -21.03 -19.79
CA ASN A 229 9.94 -21.20 -21.25
C ASN A 229 8.75 -20.48 -21.90
N TYR A 230 7.64 -20.24 -21.20
CA TYR A 230 6.58 -19.36 -21.71
C TYR A 230 7.01 -17.89 -21.65
N PHE A 231 7.62 -17.47 -20.54
CA PHE A 231 8.08 -16.10 -20.38
C PHE A 231 9.26 -15.74 -21.28
N SER A 232 10.14 -16.68 -21.60
CA SER A 232 11.26 -16.49 -22.56
C SER A 232 10.76 -16.10 -23.95
N ARG A 233 9.53 -16.51 -24.30
CA ARG A 233 8.82 -16.16 -25.54
C ARG A 233 7.90 -14.94 -25.41
N GLY A 234 7.87 -14.31 -24.22
CA GLY A 234 7.05 -13.14 -23.93
C GLY A 234 5.55 -13.44 -23.79
N VAL A 235 5.16 -14.70 -23.55
CA VAL A 235 3.75 -15.07 -23.36
C VAL A 235 3.19 -14.36 -22.12
N ALA A 236 1.95 -13.86 -22.23
CA ALA A 236 1.25 -13.11 -21.19
C ALA A 236 1.89 -11.75 -20.78
N ILE A 237 3.02 -11.35 -21.34
CA ILE A 237 3.68 -10.08 -20.96
C ILE A 237 3.65 -9.14 -22.16
N LYS A 238 3.14 -7.92 -22.02
CA LYS A 238 3.16 -6.92 -23.10
C LYS A 238 4.61 -6.54 -23.46
N PRO A 239 4.95 -6.18 -24.72
CA PRO A 239 6.24 -5.54 -25.02
C PRO A 239 6.47 -4.31 -24.11
N GLY A 240 7.65 -4.21 -23.48
CA GLY A 240 7.95 -3.22 -22.44
C GLY A 240 7.28 -3.47 -21.08
N GLY A 241 6.50 -4.56 -20.95
CA GLY A 241 5.88 -5.03 -19.72
C GLY A 241 6.89 -5.67 -18.76
N THR A 242 6.45 -5.89 -17.53
CA THR A 242 7.32 -6.40 -16.45
C THR A 242 6.86 -7.75 -15.95
N LEU A 243 7.82 -8.66 -15.77
CA LEU A 243 7.64 -9.89 -15.02
C LEU A 243 8.36 -9.76 -13.68
N VAL A 244 7.70 -10.17 -12.61
CA VAL A 244 8.28 -10.28 -11.27
C VAL A 244 8.16 -11.72 -10.83
N ILE A 245 9.30 -12.33 -10.49
CA ILE A 245 9.37 -13.70 -9.99
C ILE A 245 9.78 -13.63 -8.52
N GLU A 246 8.94 -14.15 -7.64
CA GLU A 246 9.28 -14.40 -6.24
C GLU A 246 9.94 -15.78 -6.12
N HIS A 247 11.04 -15.85 -5.38
CA HIS A 247 11.81 -17.07 -5.19
C HIS A 247 12.66 -17.01 -3.92
N HIS A 248 13.26 -18.14 -3.52
CA HIS A 248 14.24 -18.17 -2.43
C HIS A 248 15.50 -17.38 -2.81
N ALA A 249 16.10 -16.65 -1.87
CA ALA A 249 17.23 -15.77 -2.12
C ALA A 249 18.48 -16.50 -2.67
N GLU A 250 18.62 -17.79 -2.35
CA GLU A 250 19.71 -18.64 -2.85
C GLU A 250 19.49 -19.13 -4.29
N MET A 251 18.27 -19.02 -4.82
CA MET A 251 17.97 -19.46 -6.18
C MET A 251 18.51 -18.45 -7.20
N PHE A 252 19.26 -18.96 -8.17
CA PHE A 252 19.80 -18.16 -9.25
C PHE A 252 18.90 -18.19 -10.48
N PHE A 253 18.59 -17.01 -11.01
CA PHE A 253 18.02 -16.86 -12.34
C PHE A 253 19.00 -16.07 -13.24
N PRO A 254 19.06 -16.37 -14.54
CA PRO A 254 19.94 -15.65 -15.47
C PRO A 254 19.51 -14.19 -15.66
N GLU A 255 20.46 -13.27 -15.92
CA GLU A 255 20.14 -11.87 -16.21
C GLU A 255 19.29 -11.74 -17.49
N LYS A 256 19.43 -12.66 -18.43
CA LYS A 256 18.65 -12.68 -19.66
C LYS A 256 18.19 -14.10 -19.96
N PHE A 257 16.93 -14.25 -20.35
CA PHE A 257 16.40 -15.48 -20.92
C PHE A 257 15.36 -15.15 -22.00
N GLY A 258 15.57 -15.64 -23.22
CA GLY A 258 14.76 -15.26 -24.38
C GLY A 258 14.63 -13.73 -24.54
N VAL A 259 13.40 -13.23 -24.60
CA VAL A 259 13.08 -11.79 -24.72
C VAL A 259 13.10 -11.02 -23.39
N MET A 260 13.37 -11.70 -22.26
CA MET A 260 13.34 -11.10 -20.93
C MET A 260 14.74 -10.65 -20.52
N LYS A 261 14.86 -9.41 -20.01
CA LYS A 261 16.08 -8.89 -19.38
C LYS A 261 15.80 -8.47 -17.95
N ARG A 262 16.52 -9.03 -16.98
CA ARG A 262 16.50 -8.61 -15.59
C ARG A 262 17.10 -7.22 -15.47
N TRP A 263 16.45 -6.36 -14.72
CA TRP A 263 16.95 -5.02 -14.43
C TRP A 263 17.06 -4.77 -12.92
N ARG A 264 16.49 -5.65 -12.09
CA ARG A 264 16.60 -5.55 -10.63
C ARG A 264 16.40 -6.89 -9.94
N VAL A 265 17.06 -7.04 -8.80
CA VAL A 265 16.75 -8.03 -7.77
C VAL A 265 16.49 -7.28 -6.46
N LEU A 266 15.46 -7.66 -5.72
CA LEU A 266 15.19 -7.19 -4.37
C LEU A 266 15.25 -8.38 -3.43
N VAL A 267 16.19 -8.38 -2.48
CA VAL A 267 16.32 -9.44 -1.47
C VAL A 267 15.81 -8.93 -0.13
N GLN A 268 15.03 -9.74 0.57
CA GLN A 268 14.57 -9.48 1.92
C GLN A 268 14.53 -10.79 2.74
N GLY A 269 15.55 -10.99 3.58
CA GLY A 269 15.76 -12.27 4.25
C GLY A 269 15.94 -13.38 3.22
N ASP A 270 15.19 -14.48 3.39
CA ASP A 270 15.27 -15.66 2.53
C ASP A 270 14.45 -15.53 1.24
N THR A 271 13.74 -14.41 1.04
CA THR A 271 12.90 -14.17 -0.13
C THR A 271 13.56 -13.14 -1.05
N ALA A 272 13.54 -13.40 -2.36
CA ALA A 272 13.98 -12.49 -3.40
C ALA A 272 12.91 -12.28 -4.47
N LEU A 273 12.85 -11.06 -5.01
CA LEU A 273 12.06 -10.70 -6.19
C LEU A 273 13.01 -10.36 -7.34
N SER A 274 12.95 -11.11 -8.43
CA SER A 274 13.65 -10.79 -9.67
C SER A 274 12.72 -10.07 -10.65
N PHE A 275 13.09 -8.86 -11.06
CA PHE A 275 12.31 -8.02 -11.97
C PHE A 275 12.90 -8.06 -13.38
N TYR A 276 12.10 -8.52 -14.33
CA TYR A 276 12.45 -8.59 -15.75
C TYR A 276 11.58 -7.66 -16.58
N GLU A 277 12.16 -7.08 -17.62
CA GLU A 277 11.46 -6.35 -18.65
C GLU A 277 11.46 -7.16 -19.94
N ARG A 278 10.31 -7.20 -20.62
CA ARG A 278 10.20 -7.77 -21.96
C ARG A 278 10.73 -6.75 -22.97
N LYS A 279 11.82 -7.10 -23.65
CA LYS A 279 12.37 -6.32 -24.76
C LYS A 279 11.52 -6.43 -26.03
#